data_AF-G0N804-F1
#
_entry.id   AF-G0N804-F1
#
_cell.length_a   1.000
_cell.length_b   1.000
_cell.length_c   1.000
_cell.angle_alpha   90.00
_cell.angle_beta   90.00
_cell.angle_gamma   90.00
#
_symmetry.space_group_name_H-M   'P 1'
#
loop_
_entity.id
_entity.type
_entity.pdbx_description
1 polymer ?
#
loop_
_entity_poly.entity_id
_entity_poly.type
_entity_poly.pdbx_seq_one_letter_code
_entity_poly.pdbx_strand_id
1 'polypeptide(L)'
;MKFLNNLNSFFQKARKIKCVTVEYTLYNSTFFLIYLPLLIVYLCKRKDWQLGIRLVALFVIGVILAYLLGSILNKTVKQNKNLEDDEKCRIYMMTLSGSITVIGIVYIILLFIPRVKAEAIIPIYISVLFPLLLSSAIIPKLPVCYIYYEHHTCTVFSICLLHTIFLLLNFWHCFFQPFSSDTISPHILYLCWYAPSSLDFIIAMNGGVKIGDFGLIEEEKERKDKERFERELIKQLKRMEISTVSGMFCLDLYLFNTMFTSCSVIFRPECKICFSEFHNHRVPYVLKECGHTICEICSYKLLQKQEQYFVICPFCRKTTTSEEPESVLLINHSIKEFMKENVKEKYTYH
;
A
#
# COMPACT_ATOMS: atom_id res chain seq x y z
N MET A 1 -15.23 -11.42 -21.23
CA MET A 1 -14.93 -9.98 -21.08
C MET A 1 -15.64 -9.30 -19.90
N LYS A 2 -16.98 -9.32 -19.77
CA LYS A 2 -17.70 -8.64 -18.67
C LYS A 2 -17.22 -9.04 -17.26
N PHE A 3 -16.90 -10.32 -17.07
CA PHE A 3 -16.30 -10.85 -15.83
C PHE A 3 -14.93 -10.20 -15.50
N LEU A 4 -14.01 -10.18 -16.47
CA LEU A 4 -12.68 -9.60 -16.30
C LEU A 4 -12.77 -8.08 -16.02
N ASN A 5 -13.71 -7.37 -16.65
CA ASN A 5 -13.94 -5.95 -16.38
C ASN A 5 -14.48 -5.72 -14.96
N ASN A 6 -15.34 -6.60 -14.46
CA ASN A 6 -15.85 -6.53 -13.09
C ASN A 6 -14.76 -6.84 -12.05
N LEU A 7 -13.92 -7.86 -12.29
CA LEU A 7 -12.74 -8.11 -11.44
C LEU A 7 -11.79 -6.92 -11.46
N ASN A 8 -11.51 -6.36 -12.64
CA ASN A 8 -10.61 -5.22 -12.76
C ASN A 8 -11.17 -3.99 -12.03
N SER A 9 -12.47 -3.71 -12.15
CA SER A 9 -13.14 -2.65 -11.39
C SER A 9 -13.07 -2.88 -9.87
N PHE A 10 -13.26 -4.12 -9.44
CA PHE A 10 -13.08 -4.51 -8.03
C PHE A 10 -11.64 -4.26 -7.56
N PHE A 11 -10.64 -4.72 -8.31
CA PHE A 11 -9.23 -4.49 -7.99
C PHE A 11 -8.86 -3.01 -8.01
N GLN A 12 -9.39 -2.21 -8.93
CA GLN A 12 -9.17 -0.76 -8.97
C GLN A 12 -9.78 -0.04 -7.76
N LYS A 13 -10.99 -0.44 -7.32
CA LYS A 13 -11.58 0.10 -6.09
C LYS A 13 -10.78 -0.30 -4.85
N ALA A 14 -10.32 -1.54 -4.81
CA ALA A 14 -9.53 -2.05 -3.70
C ALA A 14 -8.12 -1.41 -3.65
N ARG A 15 -7.52 -1.08 -4.81
CA ARG A 15 -6.31 -0.22 -4.91
C ARG A 15 -6.56 1.21 -4.42
N LYS A 16 -7.71 1.81 -4.69
CA LYS A 16 -8.05 3.15 -4.16
C LYS A 16 -8.11 3.20 -2.64
N ILE A 17 -8.45 2.08 -2.01
CA ILE A 17 -8.44 1.92 -0.54
C ILE A 17 -6.99 1.72 -0.01
N LYS A 18 -5.98 1.66 -0.89
CA LYS A 18 -4.57 1.35 -0.56
C LYS A 18 -4.45 0.09 0.33
N CYS A 19 -5.38 -0.86 0.23
CA CYS A 19 -5.27 -2.11 0.99
C CYS A 19 -4.19 -2.98 0.30
N VAL A 20 -2.96 -2.95 0.82
CA VAL A 20 -1.77 -3.67 0.31
C VAL A 20 -2.06 -5.17 0.14
N THR A 21 -3.01 -5.71 0.90
CA THR A 21 -3.42 -7.11 0.80
C THR A 21 -4.00 -7.49 -0.57
N VAL A 22 -4.56 -6.53 -1.30
CA VAL A 22 -5.07 -6.76 -2.65
C VAL A 22 -3.91 -6.94 -3.64
N GLU A 23 -2.83 -6.17 -3.47
CA GLU A 23 -1.61 -6.33 -4.24
C GLU A 23 -0.93 -7.67 -3.92
N TYR A 24 -0.97 -8.09 -2.66
CA TYR A 24 -0.50 -9.41 -2.24
C TYR A 24 -1.31 -10.56 -2.85
N THR A 25 -2.64 -10.42 -2.92
CA THR A 25 -3.50 -11.41 -3.60
C THR A 25 -3.23 -11.44 -5.11
N LEU A 26 -2.95 -10.29 -5.72
CA LEU A 26 -2.48 -10.18 -7.10
C LEU A 26 -1.11 -10.85 -7.28
N TYR A 27 -0.20 -10.73 -6.31
CA TYR A 27 1.10 -11.39 -6.33
C TYR A 27 0.98 -12.92 -6.29
N ASN A 28 0.09 -13.45 -5.44
CA ASN A 28 -0.25 -14.87 -5.42
C ASN A 28 -0.92 -15.31 -6.74
N SER A 29 -1.67 -14.44 -7.41
CA SER A 29 -2.22 -14.72 -8.74
C SER A 29 -1.15 -14.70 -9.87
N THR A 30 -0.06 -13.94 -9.72
CA THR A 30 1.09 -14.05 -10.62
C THR A 30 1.87 -15.34 -10.41
N PHE A 31 1.99 -15.82 -9.17
CA PHE A 31 2.51 -17.17 -8.90
C PHE A 31 1.68 -18.22 -9.65
N PHE A 32 0.34 -18.11 -9.63
CA PHE A 32 -0.54 -19.00 -10.40
C PHE A 32 -0.18 -19.06 -11.89
N LEU A 33 0.10 -17.92 -12.53
CA LEU A 33 0.49 -17.87 -13.95
C LEU A 33 1.84 -18.55 -14.23
N ILE A 34 2.74 -18.61 -13.25
CA ILE A 34 4.05 -19.25 -13.36
C ILE A 34 3.96 -20.78 -13.18
N TYR A 35 3.15 -21.25 -12.22
CA TYR A 35 3.04 -22.67 -11.92
C TYR A 35 2.05 -23.42 -12.83
N LEU A 36 1.06 -22.73 -13.41
CA LEU A 36 0.09 -23.35 -14.31
C LEU A 36 0.75 -23.98 -15.56
N PRO A 37 1.70 -23.34 -16.25
CA PRO A 37 2.46 -23.97 -17.34
C PRO A 37 3.24 -25.21 -16.90
N LEU A 38 3.87 -25.19 -15.72
CA LEU A 38 4.61 -26.33 -15.19
C LEU A 38 3.69 -27.51 -14.88
N LEU A 39 2.50 -27.23 -14.35
CA LEU A 39 1.46 -28.25 -14.13
C LEU A 39 0.98 -28.84 -15.46
N ILE A 40 0.75 -28.00 -16.47
CA ILE A 40 0.35 -28.45 -17.81
C ILE A 40 1.44 -29.34 -18.43
N VAL A 41 2.71 -28.93 -18.38
CA VAL A 41 3.84 -29.74 -18.88
C VAL A 41 3.93 -31.08 -18.15
N TYR A 42 3.75 -31.08 -16.82
CA TYR A 42 3.75 -32.29 -16.02
C TYR A 42 2.61 -33.25 -16.41
N LEU A 43 1.39 -32.74 -16.56
CA LEU A 43 0.22 -33.52 -16.97
C LEU A 43 0.37 -34.08 -18.39
N CYS A 44 0.91 -33.27 -19.32
CA CYS A 44 1.22 -33.69 -20.69
C CYS A 44 2.23 -34.84 -20.71
N LYS A 45 3.27 -34.80 -19.87
CA LYS A 45 4.28 -35.87 -19.78
C LYS A 45 3.69 -37.19 -19.28
N ARG A 46 2.67 -37.13 -18.42
CA ARG A 46 2.00 -38.30 -17.82
C ARG A 46 0.95 -38.95 -18.71
N LYS A 47 0.47 -38.26 -19.76
CA LYS A 47 -0.69 -38.68 -20.59
C LYS A 47 -1.98 -38.91 -19.79
N ASP A 48 -2.08 -38.42 -18.55
CA ASP A 48 -3.28 -38.52 -17.72
C ASP A 48 -4.21 -37.32 -17.97
N TRP A 49 -4.86 -37.33 -19.13
CA TRP A 49 -5.78 -36.27 -19.55
C TRP A 49 -7.02 -36.19 -18.66
N GLN A 50 -7.43 -37.30 -18.04
CA GLN A 50 -8.60 -37.30 -17.15
C GLN A 50 -8.33 -36.50 -15.88
N LEU A 51 -7.13 -36.63 -15.30
CA LEU A 51 -6.72 -35.80 -14.17
C LEU A 51 -6.70 -34.31 -14.56
N GLY A 52 -6.12 -33.99 -15.72
CA GLY A 52 -6.11 -32.62 -16.24
C GLY A 52 -7.50 -32.01 -16.37
N ILE A 53 -8.45 -32.74 -16.97
CA ILE A 53 -9.84 -32.29 -17.10
C ILE A 53 -10.49 -32.04 -15.74
N ARG A 54 -10.30 -32.94 -14.76
CA ARG A 54 -10.84 -32.77 -13.40
C ARG A 54 -10.26 -31.54 -12.71
N LEU A 55 -8.96 -31.29 -12.86
CA LEU A 55 -8.29 -30.10 -12.30
C LEU A 55 -8.83 -28.81 -12.92
N VAL A 56 -8.99 -28.77 -14.25
CA VAL A 56 -9.58 -27.63 -14.94
C VAL A 56 -11.03 -27.40 -14.50
N ALA A 57 -11.84 -28.47 -14.39
CA ALA A 57 -13.22 -28.36 -13.92
C ALA A 57 -13.30 -27.80 -12.50
N LEU A 58 -12.47 -28.30 -11.57
CA LEU A 58 -12.41 -27.80 -10.20
C LEU A 58 -11.94 -26.35 -10.13
N PHE A 59 -10.98 -25.96 -10.96
CA PHE A 59 -10.55 -24.57 -11.07
C PHE A 59 -11.70 -23.66 -11.53
N VAL A 60 -12.42 -24.06 -12.59
CA VAL A 60 -13.57 -23.30 -13.11
C VAL A 60 -14.67 -23.17 -12.06
N ILE A 61 -15.00 -24.27 -11.36
CA ILE A 61 -15.97 -24.25 -10.25
C ILE A 61 -15.51 -23.29 -9.15
N GLY A 62 -14.23 -23.33 -8.78
CA GLY A 62 -13.65 -22.43 -7.78
C GLY A 62 -13.76 -20.95 -8.17
N VAL A 63 -13.48 -20.62 -9.43
CA VAL A 63 -13.63 -19.25 -9.97
C VAL A 63 -15.10 -18.80 -9.93
N ILE A 64 -16.04 -19.67 -10.30
CA ILE A 64 -17.48 -19.35 -10.25
C ILE A 64 -17.93 -19.13 -8.80
N LEU A 65 -17.54 -19.99 -7.86
CA LEU A 65 -17.87 -19.84 -6.44
C LEU A 65 -17.30 -18.55 -5.86
N ALA A 66 -16.03 -18.25 -6.14
CA ALA A 66 -15.39 -17.00 -5.70
C ALA A 66 -16.13 -15.77 -6.25
N TYR A 67 -16.59 -15.81 -7.50
CA TYR A 67 -17.40 -14.73 -8.09
C TYR A 67 -18.75 -14.55 -7.40
N LEU A 68 -19.46 -15.65 -7.14
CA LEU A 68 -20.76 -15.62 -6.47
C LEU A 68 -20.62 -15.09 -5.04
N LEU A 69 -19.64 -15.59 -4.29
CA LEU A 69 -19.34 -15.12 -2.93
C LEU A 69 -18.94 -13.65 -2.93
N GLY A 70 -18.08 -13.22 -3.86
CA GLY A 70 -17.73 -11.81 -4.01
C GLY A 70 -18.93 -10.92 -4.33
N SER A 71 -19.87 -11.41 -5.15
CA SER A 71 -21.09 -10.67 -5.48
C SER A 71 -22.03 -10.54 -4.28
N ILE A 72 -22.24 -11.62 -3.51
CA ILE A 72 -23.03 -11.61 -2.27
C ILE A 72 -22.39 -10.65 -1.27
N LEU A 73 -21.08 -10.75 -1.09
CA LEU A 73 -20.37 -9.92 -0.12
C LEU A 73 -20.42 -8.44 -0.46
N ASN A 74 -20.21 -8.09 -1.73
CA ASN A 74 -20.31 -6.71 -2.19
C ASN A 74 -21.72 -6.15 -1.94
N LYS A 75 -22.76 -6.98 -2.03
CA LYS A 75 -24.13 -6.60 -1.66
C LYS A 75 -24.25 -6.37 -0.15
N THR A 76 -23.73 -7.27 0.68
CA THR A 76 -23.74 -7.14 2.15
C THR A 76 -22.98 -5.91 2.63
N VAL A 77 -21.76 -5.69 2.13
CA VAL A 77 -20.94 -4.51 2.46
C VAL A 77 -21.63 -3.21 2.02
N LYS A 78 -22.26 -3.21 0.84
CA LYS A 78 -23.00 -2.03 0.35
C LYS A 78 -24.25 -1.72 1.18
N GLN A 79 -24.87 -2.75 1.80
CA GLN A 79 -26.01 -2.57 2.71
C GLN A 79 -25.57 -1.98 4.05
N ASN A 80 -24.36 -2.27 4.51
CA ASN A 80 -23.82 -1.78 5.78
C ASN A 80 -22.92 -0.54 5.59
N LYS A 81 -23.54 0.62 5.31
CA LYS A 81 -22.81 1.88 5.08
C LYS A 81 -21.99 2.38 6.29
N ASN A 82 -22.35 1.94 7.50
CA ASN A 82 -21.75 2.41 8.74
C ASN A 82 -20.48 1.65 9.14
N LEU A 83 -20.04 0.67 8.37
CA LEU A 83 -18.80 -0.07 8.67
C LEU A 83 -17.60 0.85 8.50
N GLU A 84 -16.68 0.81 9.46
CA GLU A 84 -15.36 1.40 9.34
C GLU A 84 -14.57 0.71 8.21
N ASP A 85 -13.61 1.41 7.63
CA ASP A 85 -12.90 0.93 6.44
C ASP A 85 -11.99 -0.29 6.73
N ASP A 86 -11.51 -0.41 7.96
CA ASP A 86 -10.78 -1.57 8.45
C ASP A 86 -11.66 -2.83 8.49
N GLU A 87 -12.90 -2.67 8.97
CA GLU A 87 -13.88 -3.75 9.03
C GLU A 87 -14.31 -4.17 7.62
N LYS A 88 -14.46 -3.21 6.69
CA LYS A 88 -14.68 -3.51 5.27
C LYS A 88 -13.50 -4.30 4.70
N CYS A 89 -12.25 -3.88 4.89
CA CYS A 89 -11.10 -4.63 4.33
C CYS A 89 -10.98 -6.02 4.98
N ARG A 90 -11.24 -6.16 6.29
CA ARG A 90 -11.30 -7.45 6.98
C ARG A 90 -12.35 -8.38 6.37
N ILE A 91 -13.57 -7.89 6.14
CA ILE A 91 -14.65 -8.66 5.51
C ILE A 91 -14.26 -9.12 4.10
N TYR A 92 -13.67 -8.22 3.29
CA TYR A 92 -13.19 -8.57 1.96
C TYR A 92 -12.09 -9.62 1.99
N MET A 93 -11.12 -9.48 2.89
CA MET A 93 -10.06 -10.47 3.07
C MET A 93 -10.63 -11.82 3.48
N MET A 94 -11.40 -11.89 4.57
CA MET A 94 -12.01 -13.13 5.06
C MET A 94 -12.79 -13.85 3.97
N THR A 95 -13.48 -13.10 3.12
CA THR A 95 -14.27 -13.70 2.05
C THR A 95 -13.40 -14.24 0.94
N LEU A 96 -12.46 -13.44 0.45
CA LEU A 96 -11.62 -13.86 -0.67
C LEU A 96 -10.71 -15.02 -0.28
N SER A 97 -9.96 -14.87 0.80
CA SER A 97 -9.03 -15.88 1.28
C SER A 97 -9.77 -17.10 1.85
N GLY A 98 -10.89 -16.89 2.55
CA GLY A 98 -11.74 -17.96 3.06
C GLY A 98 -12.36 -18.80 1.96
N SER A 99 -12.83 -18.18 0.87
CA SER A 99 -13.36 -18.92 -0.29
C SER A 99 -12.32 -19.87 -0.88
N ILE A 100 -11.10 -19.37 -1.08
CA ILE A 100 -9.99 -20.16 -1.63
C ILE A 100 -9.61 -21.29 -0.66
N THR A 101 -9.59 -21.01 0.63
CA THR A 101 -9.32 -21.98 1.69
C THR A 101 -10.32 -23.13 1.69
N VAL A 102 -11.62 -22.81 1.64
CA VAL A 102 -12.70 -23.81 1.58
C VAL A 102 -12.57 -24.68 0.34
N ILE A 103 -12.30 -24.08 -0.83
CA ILE A 103 -12.06 -24.83 -2.06
C ILE A 103 -10.88 -25.79 -1.90
N GLY A 104 -9.79 -25.35 -1.27
CA GLY A 104 -8.62 -26.18 -0.99
C GLY A 104 -8.91 -27.36 -0.07
N ILE A 105 -9.70 -27.13 0.98
CA ILE A 105 -10.13 -28.19 1.91
C ILE A 105 -11.02 -29.19 1.20
N VAL A 106 -12.01 -28.72 0.42
CA VAL A 106 -12.90 -29.58 -0.37
C VAL A 106 -12.10 -30.38 -1.40
N TYR A 107 -11.10 -29.77 -2.04
CA TYR A 107 -10.19 -30.44 -2.96
C TYR A 107 -9.46 -31.61 -2.30
N ILE A 108 -8.90 -31.41 -1.10
CA ILE A 108 -8.26 -32.49 -0.33
C ILE A 108 -9.28 -33.60 -0.04
N ILE A 109 -10.46 -33.25 0.46
CA ILE A 109 -11.45 -34.25 0.87
C ILE A 109 -11.92 -35.09 -0.33
N LEU A 110 -12.24 -34.45 -1.46
CA LEU A 110 -12.85 -35.14 -2.59
C LEU A 110 -11.85 -35.90 -3.46
N LEU A 111 -10.66 -35.34 -3.70
CA LEU A 111 -9.70 -35.95 -4.62
C LEU A 111 -8.64 -36.79 -3.93
N PHE A 112 -8.34 -36.48 -2.67
CA PHE A 112 -7.18 -37.03 -2.00
C PHE A 112 -7.55 -38.19 -1.08
N ILE A 113 -8.52 -37.99 -0.18
CA ILE A 113 -8.93 -39.03 0.78
C ILE A 113 -9.29 -40.37 0.10
N PRO A 114 -10.02 -40.42 -1.03
CA PRO A 114 -10.40 -41.69 -1.64
C PRO A 114 -9.25 -42.47 -2.29
N ARG A 115 -8.10 -41.83 -2.54
CA ARG A 115 -6.98 -42.39 -3.31
C ARG A 115 -5.76 -42.73 -2.47
N VAL A 116 -5.70 -42.20 -1.26
CA VAL A 116 -4.54 -42.34 -0.38
C VAL A 116 -4.70 -43.63 0.43
N LYS A 117 -3.72 -44.53 0.33
CA LYS A 117 -3.61 -45.69 1.22
C LYS A 117 -3.48 -45.18 2.67
N ALA A 118 -4.05 -45.90 3.64
CA ALA A 118 -4.10 -45.47 5.05
C ALA A 118 -2.74 -45.00 5.60
N GLU A 119 -1.64 -45.66 5.19
CA GLU A 119 -0.27 -45.34 5.59
C GLU A 119 0.21 -43.95 5.13
N ALA A 120 -0.31 -43.45 4.00
CA ALA A 120 0.03 -42.14 3.50
C ALA A 120 -0.85 -41.03 4.10
N ILE A 121 -1.99 -41.33 4.74
CA ILE A 121 -2.88 -40.30 5.31
C ILE A 121 -2.17 -39.46 6.38
N ILE A 122 -1.34 -40.07 7.22
CA ILE A 122 -0.67 -39.40 8.35
C ILE A 122 0.30 -38.29 7.91
N PRO A 123 1.32 -38.53 7.06
CA PRO A 123 2.24 -37.47 6.62
C PRO A 123 1.55 -36.34 5.86
N ILE A 124 0.42 -36.65 5.22
CA ILE A 124 -0.42 -35.70 4.48
C ILE A 124 -1.19 -34.79 5.46
N TYR A 125 -1.80 -35.41 6.47
CA TYR A 125 -2.48 -34.68 7.53
C TYR A 125 -1.49 -33.79 8.28
N ILE A 126 -0.29 -34.29 8.54
CA ILE A 126 0.79 -33.52 9.14
C ILE A 126 1.19 -32.36 8.21
N SER A 127 1.45 -32.59 6.92
CA SER A 127 1.91 -31.52 6.03
C SER A 127 0.85 -30.43 5.76
N VAL A 128 -0.44 -30.72 5.93
CA VAL A 128 -1.54 -29.78 5.70
C VAL A 128 -2.09 -29.16 6.98
N LEU A 129 -2.50 -29.99 7.95
CA LEU A 129 -3.09 -29.47 9.19
C LEU A 129 -2.03 -28.91 10.12
N PHE A 130 -0.81 -29.44 10.16
CA PHE A 130 0.20 -28.92 11.09
C PHE A 130 0.56 -27.46 10.79
N PRO A 131 0.82 -27.03 9.54
CA PRO A 131 1.02 -25.61 9.26
C PRO A 131 -0.19 -24.76 9.63
N LEU A 132 -1.41 -25.21 9.34
CA LEU A 132 -2.63 -24.47 9.70
C LEU A 132 -2.79 -24.31 11.22
N LEU A 133 -2.60 -25.40 11.97
CA LEU A 133 -2.68 -25.40 13.42
C LEU A 133 -1.55 -24.58 14.05
N LEU A 134 -0.33 -24.74 13.56
CA LEU A 134 0.84 -23.98 14.01
C LEU A 134 0.65 -22.49 13.73
N SER A 135 0.21 -22.12 12.53
CA SER A 135 -0.15 -20.75 12.20
C SER A 135 -1.26 -20.24 13.11
N SER A 136 -2.32 -21.01 13.35
CA SER A 136 -3.41 -20.61 14.26
C SER A 136 -2.96 -20.44 15.72
N ALA A 137 -1.92 -21.14 16.16
CA ALA A 137 -1.36 -21.02 17.51
C ALA A 137 -0.35 -19.88 17.65
N ILE A 138 0.40 -19.57 16.57
CA ILE A 138 1.40 -18.50 16.54
C ILE A 138 0.76 -17.14 16.25
N ILE A 139 -0.19 -17.07 15.32
CA ILE A 139 -0.81 -15.82 14.86
C ILE A 139 -1.42 -14.98 16.00
N PRO A 140 -2.15 -15.55 16.98
CA PRO A 140 -2.70 -14.76 18.09
C PRO A 140 -1.62 -14.10 18.96
N LYS A 141 -0.38 -14.60 18.89
CA LYS A 141 0.78 -14.05 19.62
C LYS A 141 1.58 -13.06 18.79
N LEU A 142 1.32 -12.96 17.48
CA LEU A 142 1.96 -11.98 16.63
C LEU A 142 1.31 -10.61 16.86
N PRO A 143 2.10 -9.53 16.93
CA PRO A 143 1.55 -8.18 17.02
C PRO A 143 0.64 -7.94 15.80
N VAL A 144 -0.51 -7.30 16.04
CA VAL A 144 -1.50 -6.98 15.02
C VAL A 144 -0.80 -6.35 13.82
N CYS A 145 -1.00 -6.94 12.64
CA CYS A 145 -0.33 -6.51 11.44
C CYS A 145 -0.97 -5.20 10.98
N TYR A 146 -0.26 -4.10 11.21
CA TYR A 146 -0.57 -2.84 10.54
C TYR A 146 -0.07 -2.98 9.11
N ILE A 147 -1.00 -2.95 8.16
CA ILE A 147 -0.77 -3.11 6.71
C ILE A 147 0.29 -2.11 6.17
N TYR A 148 0.64 -1.09 6.95
CA TYR A 148 1.51 0.01 6.57
C TYR A 148 3.01 -0.18 6.90
N TYR A 149 3.39 -1.09 7.80
CA TYR A 149 4.78 -1.16 8.27
C TYR A 149 5.69 -1.91 7.27
N GLU A 150 6.92 -1.42 7.05
CA GLU A 150 8.00 -2.22 6.42
C GLU A 150 8.22 -3.57 7.14
N HIS A 151 7.87 -3.63 8.42
CA HIS A 151 7.82 -4.87 9.19
C HIS A 151 6.71 -5.83 8.75
N HIS A 152 5.57 -5.38 8.21
CA HIS A 152 4.58 -6.27 7.59
C HIS A 152 5.20 -7.00 6.40
N THR A 153 5.94 -6.28 5.54
CA THR A 153 6.66 -6.88 4.43
C THR A 153 7.70 -7.88 4.94
N CYS A 154 8.44 -7.56 6.00
CA CYS A 154 9.39 -8.48 6.62
C CYS A 154 8.70 -9.70 7.28
N THR A 155 7.60 -9.55 8.00
CA THR A 155 6.88 -10.65 8.65
C THR A 155 6.21 -11.54 7.61
N VAL A 156 5.54 -10.96 6.62
CA VAL A 156 4.99 -11.69 5.48
C VAL A 156 6.12 -12.37 4.70
N PHE A 157 7.25 -11.71 4.46
CA PHE A 157 8.40 -12.29 3.80
C PHE A 157 9.01 -13.43 4.62
N SER A 158 9.16 -13.30 5.94
CA SER A 158 9.63 -14.36 6.82
C SER A 158 8.66 -15.54 6.84
N ILE A 159 7.35 -15.29 6.87
CA ILE A 159 6.36 -16.36 6.79
C ILE A 159 6.38 -17.00 5.40
N CYS A 160 6.48 -16.23 4.32
CA CYS A 160 6.63 -16.74 2.96
C CYS A 160 7.91 -17.56 2.79
N LEU A 161 9.02 -17.11 3.37
CA LEU A 161 10.31 -17.79 3.32
C LEU A 161 10.24 -19.09 4.10
N LEU A 162 9.68 -19.06 5.31
CA LEU A 162 9.49 -20.26 6.14
C LEU A 162 8.55 -21.24 5.44
N HIS A 163 7.46 -20.74 4.85
CA HIS A 163 6.55 -21.53 4.03
C HIS A 163 7.29 -22.14 2.83
N THR A 164 8.08 -21.34 2.11
CA THR A 164 8.88 -21.80 0.96
C THR A 164 9.90 -22.86 1.38
N ILE A 165 10.56 -22.70 2.53
CA ILE A 165 11.47 -23.72 3.08
C ILE A 165 10.70 -25.00 3.38
N PHE A 166 9.53 -24.90 4.02
CA PHE A 166 8.65 -26.06 4.24
C PHE A 166 8.19 -26.69 2.93
N LEU A 167 7.87 -25.90 1.90
CA LEU A 167 7.52 -26.39 0.56
C LEU A 167 8.68 -27.15 -0.06
N LEU A 168 9.90 -26.61 0.02
CA LEU A 168 11.11 -27.24 -0.50
C LEU A 168 11.45 -28.51 0.27
N LEU A 169 11.31 -28.54 1.59
CA LEU A 169 11.51 -29.74 2.41
C LEU A 169 10.46 -30.82 2.10
N ASN A 170 9.20 -30.45 1.92
CA ASN A 170 8.15 -31.38 1.49
C ASN A 170 8.40 -31.88 0.06
N PHE A 171 8.83 -30.99 -0.84
CA PHE A 171 9.17 -31.35 -2.22
C PHE A 171 10.37 -32.31 -2.25
N TRP A 172 11.42 -32.02 -1.48
CA TRP A 172 12.58 -32.89 -1.28
C TRP A 172 12.13 -34.25 -0.73
N HIS A 173 11.31 -34.25 0.34
CA HIS A 173 10.80 -35.50 0.91
C HIS A 173 9.98 -36.31 -0.10
N CYS A 174 9.13 -35.65 -0.91
CA CYS A 174 8.37 -36.29 -1.99
C CYS A 174 9.27 -36.84 -3.12
N PHE A 175 10.43 -36.24 -3.35
CA PHE A 175 11.37 -36.67 -4.39
C PHE A 175 12.15 -37.92 -3.98
N PHE A 176 12.47 -38.07 -2.69
CA PHE A 176 13.25 -39.19 -2.16
C PHE A 176 12.42 -40.35 -1.63
N GLN A 177 11.13 -40.14 -1.34
CA GLN A 177 10.20 -41.20 -1.00
C GLN A 177 9.66 -41.86 -2.28
N PRO A 178 9.52 -43.20 -2.33
CA PRO A 178 8.90 -43.92 -3.44
C PRO A 178 7.37 -43.75 -3.37
N PHE A 179 6.87 -42.51 -3.43
CA PHE A 179 5.45 -42.27 -3.53
C PHE A 179 4.97 -42.67 -4.92
N SER A 180 3.81 -43.33 -4.95
CA SER A 180 3.06 -43.47 -6.18
C SER A 180 2.86 -42.08 -6.74
N SER A 181 3.21 -41.95 -8.00
CA SER A 181 3.38 -40.69 -8.70
C SER A 181 2.09 -39.83 -8.76
N ASP A 182 0.96 -40.40 -8.31
CA ASP A 182 -0.39 -39.84 -8.29
C ASP A 182 -0.71 -39.05 -7.00
N THR A 183 0.05 -39.23 -5.91
CA THR A 183 -0.17 -38.50 -4.63
C THR A 183 0.62 -37.20 -4.53
N ILE A 184 1.71 -37.05 -5.28
CA ILE A 184 2.59 -35.87 -5.20
C ILE A 184 1.94 -34.63 -5.82
N SER A 185 1.28 -34.78 -6.98
CA SER A 185 0.72 -33.65 -7.73
C SER A 185 -0.37 -32.88 -6.98
N PRO A 186 -1.38 -33.53 -6.35
CA PRO A 186 -2.39 -32.82 -5.56
C PRO A 186 -1.79 -32.12 -4.34
N HIS A 187 -0.72 -32.68 -3.78
CA HIS A 187 -0.06 -32.10 -2.62
C HIS A 187 0.66 -30.80 -2.93
N ILE A 188 1.44 -30.80 -4.01
CA ILE A 188 2.13 -29.60 -4.50
C ILE A 188 1.10 -28.53 -4.85
N LEU A 189 -0.01 -28.91 -5.50
CA LEU A 189 -1.09 -27.97 -5.81
C LEU A 189 -1.67 -27.34 -4.54
N TYR A 190 -1.93 -28.14 -3.51
CA TYR A 190 -2.49 -27.60 -2.28
C TYR A 190 -1.53 -26.64 -1.57
N LEU A 191 -0.29 -27.06 -1.46
CA LEU A 191 0.77 -26.34 -0.82
C LEU A 191 1.06 -25.00 -1.52
N CYS A 192 1.06 -24.97 -2.85
CA CYS A 192 1.32 -23.74 -3.61
C CYS A 192 0.11 -22.80 -3.68
N TRP A 193 -1.13 -23.30 -3.68
CA TRP A 193 -2.32 -22.48 -3.95
C TRP A 193 -3.17 -22.19 -2.73
N TYR A 194 -3.45 -23.21 -1.92
CA TYR A 194 -4.45 -23.10 -0.86
C TYR A 194 -3.82 -22.72 0.47
N ALA A 195 -2.60 -23.19 0.75
CA ALA A 195 -1.96 -22.94 2.04
C ALA A 195 -1.69 -21.44 2.33
N PRO A 196 -1.20 -20.60 1.39
CA PRO A 196 -1.04 -19.17 1.62
C PRO A 196 -2.38 -18.46 1.86
N SER A 197 -3.41 -18.81 1.07
CA SER A 197 -4.74 -18.24 1.25
C SER A 197 -5.37 -18.63 2.59
N SER A 198 -5.11 -19.84 3.06
CA SER A 198 -5.57 -20.32 4.36
C SER A 198 -4.93 -19.55 5.51
N LEU A 199 -3.66 -19.20 5.37
CA LEU A 199 -2.96 -18.34 6.32
C LEU A 199 -3.59 -16.95 6.37
N ASP A 200 -3.78 -16.31 5.22
CA ASP A 200 -4.40 -14.98 5.12
C ASP A 200 -5.81 -14.97 5.73
N PHE A 201 -6.57 -16.06 5.54
CA PHE A 201 -7.87 -16.25 6.14
C PHE A 201 -7.81 -16.31 7.66
N ILE A 202 -6.90 -17.11 8.23
CA ILE A 202 -6.72 -17.22 9.69
C ILE A 202 -6.28 -15.88 10.30
N ILE A 203 -5.38 -15.15 9.63
CA ILE A 203 -4.94 -13.80 10.07
C ILE A 203 -6.14 -12.84 10.11
N ALA A 204 -6.96 -12.84 9.06
CA ALA A 204 -8.14 -11.99 8.99
C ALA A 204 -9.19 -12.35 10.06
N MET A 205 -9.44 -13.64 10.28
CA MET A 205 -10.37 -14.13 11.31
C MET A 205 -9.94 -13.72 12.72
N ASN A 206 -8.64 -13.75 13.02
CA ASN A 206 -8.10 -13.40 14.32
C ASN A 206 -8.03 -11.88 14.59
N GLY A 207 -8.60 -11.05 13.69
CA GLY A 207 -8.52 -9.59 13.81
C GLY A 207 -7.10 -9.05 13.64
N GLY A 208 -6.21 -9.83 13.01
CA GLY A 208 -4.81 -9.46 12.80
C GLY A 208 -4.61 -8.36 11.76
N VAL A 209 -5.68 -7.85 11.15
CA VAL A 209 -5.65 -6.82 10.10
C VAL A 209 -6.19 -5.52 10.68
N LYS A 210 -5.32 -4.52 10.84
CA LYS A 210 -5.71 -3.13 11.12
C LYS A 210 -5.19 -2.22 10.02
N ILE A 211 -6.07 -1.36 9.51
CA ILE A 211 -5.66 -0.26 8.65
C ILE A 211 -5.10 0.82 9.57
N GLY A 212 -3.81 1.13 9.43
CA GLY A 212 -3.21 2.25 10.14
C GLY A 212 -3.81 3.56 9.63
N ASP A 213 -4.11 4.50 10.53
CA ASP A 213 -4.59 5.82 10.15
C ASP A 213 -3.48 6.56 9.39
N PHE A 214 -3.68 6.72 8.08
CA PHE A 214 -2.68 7.30 7.19
C PHE A 214 -2.35 8.75 7.59
N GLY A 215 -3.32 9.49 8.13
CA GLY A 215 -3.13 10.87 8.57
C GLY A 215 -2.13 10.97 9.73
N LEU A 216 -2.32 10.18 10.78
CA LEU A 216 -1.44 10.18 11.95
C LEU A 216 -0.01 9.75 11.61
N ILE A 217 0.15 8.83 10.66
CA ILE A 217 1.47 8.34 10.26
C ILE A 217 2.19 9.33 9.34
N GLU A 218 1.48 9.99 8.44
CA GLU A 218 2.04 11.05 7.60
C GLU A 218 2.46 12.24 8.46
N GLU A 219 1.64 12.62 9.45
CA GLU A 219 1.99 13.62 10.48
C GLU A 219 3.20 13.20 11.32
N GLU A 220 3.28 11.94 11.77
CA GLU A 220 4.42 11.46 12.54
C GLU A 220 5.71 11.38 11.70
N LYS A 221 5.60 11.01 10.43
CA LYS A 221 6.74 11.01 9.50
C LYS A 221 7.21 12.43 9.23
N GLU A 222 6.31 13.36 8.96
CA GLU A 222 6.61 14.77 8.76
C GLU A 222 7.28 15.37 10.00
N ARG A 223 6.77 15.04 11.19
CA ARG A 223 7.41 15.41 12.47
C ARG A 223 8.83 14.86 12.60
N LYS A 224 9.06 13.57 12.29
CA LYS A 224 10.40 12.95 12.37
C LYS A 224 11.37 13.53 11.35
N ASP A 225 10.89 13.83 10.14
CA ASP A 225 11.69 14.45 9.09
C ASP A 225 12.04 15.89 9.46
N LYS A 226 11.11 16.63 10.07
CA LYS A 226 11.37 17.97 10.64
C LYS A 226 12.42 17.91 11.76
N GLU A 227 12.29 16.98 12.71
CA GLU A 227 13.29 16.78 13.77
C GLU A 227 14.67 16.36 13.22
N ARG A 228 14.70 15.53 12.16
CA ARG A 228 15.95 15.15 11.48
C ARG A 228 16.60 16.37 10.82
N PHE A 229 15.81 17.20 10.14
CA PHE A 229 16.28 18.42 9.49
C PHE A 229 16.82 19.43 10.53
N GLU A 230 16.09 19.68 11.62
CA GLU A 230 16.52 20.57 12.71
C GLU A 230 17.84 20.11 13.34
N ARG A 231 18.00 18.78 13.57
CA ARG A 231 19.26 18.22 14.08
C ARG A 231 20.43 18.45 13.12
N GLU A 232 20.21 18.35 11.82
CA GLU A 232 21.28 18.56 10.83
C GLU A 232 21.63 20.04 10.72
N LEU A 233 20.65 20.94 10.80
CA LEU A 233 20.87 22.39 10.84
C LEU A 233 21.71 22.80 12.07
N ILE A 234 21.40 22.28 13.25
CA ILE A 234 22.19 22.53 14.48
C ILE A 234 23.62 22.02 14.33
N LYS A 235 23.83 20.85 13.70
CA LYS A 235 25.18 20.33 13.43
C LYS A 235 25.95 21.23 12.47
N GLN A 236 25.30 21.81 11.46
CA GLN A 236 25.95 22.74 10.53
C GLN A 236 26.32 24.05 11.21
N LEU A 237 25.42 24.64 12.00
CA LEU A 237 25.68 25.86 12.79
C LEU A 237 26.89 25.68 13.73
N LYS A 238 26.96 24.56 14.46
CA LYS A 238 28.10 24.24 15.33
C LYS A 238 29.43 24.10 14.57
N ARG A 239 29.42 23.60 13.33
CA ARG A 239 30.64 23.53 12.50
C ARG A 239 31.11 24.92 12.08
N MET A 240 30.19 25.84 11.79
CA MET A 240 30.50 27.21 11.40
C MET A 240 31.06 28.04 12.57
N GLU A 241 30.50 27.89 13.77
CA GLU A 241 31.04 28.57 14.97
C GLU A 241 32.50 28.16 15.27
N ILE A 242 32.86 26.88 15.03
CA ILE A 242 34.22 26.37 15.25
C ILE A 242 35.20 26.95 14.20
N SER A 243 34.77 27.22 12.97
CA SER A 243 35.62 27.86 11.96
C SER A 243 35.86 29.35 12.20
N THR A 244 34.92 30.06 12.83
CA THR A 244 35.02 31.52 13.03
C THR A 244 35.93 31.96 14.19
N VAL A 245 36.38 31.04 15.05
CA VAL A 245 37.33 31.36 16.14
C VAL A 245 38.80 31.29 15.67
N SER A 246 39.07 30.84 14.45
CA SER A 246 40.41 30.82 13.86
C SER A 246 40.51 31.77 12.65
N GLY A 247 40.50 33.07 12.91
CA GLY A 247 41.14 34.05 12.04
C GLY A 247 40.25 34.79 11.04
N MET A 248 40.10 36.09 11.31
CA MET A 248 40.28 37.17 10.34
C MET A 248 39.19 37.43 9.27
N PHE A 249 38.49 38.55 9.48
CA PHE A 249 38.00 39.54 8.49
C PHE A 249 36.87 39.19 7.51
N CYS A 250 35.67 39.70 7.84
CA CYS A 250 34.82 40.63 7.08
C CYS A 250 34.58 40.53 5.54
N LEU A 251 34.99 39.49 4.83
CA LEU A 251 34.63 39.32 3.39
C LEU A 251 33.55 38.27 3.11
N ASP A 252 33.12 37.49 4.11
CA ASP A 252 32.35 36.26 3.85
C ASP A 252 30.85 36.44 3.62
N LEU A 253 30.23 37.59 3.96
CA LEU A 253 28.78 37.74 3.75
C LEU A 253 28.40 37.77 2.25
N TYR A 254 29.33 38.15 1.36
CA TYR A 254 29.08 38.17 -0.09
C TYR A 254 29.37 36.82 -0.76
N LEU A 255 30.25 35.99 -0.16
CA LEU A 255 30.55 34.62 -0.61
C LEU A 255 29.59 33.57 -0.03
N PHE A 256 28.96 33.84 1.11
CA PHE A 256 27.94 32.97 1.69
C PHE A 256 26.67 32.87 0.81
N ASN A 257 26.34 33.95 0.08
CA ASN A 257 25.25 33.94 -0.90
C ASN A 257 25.61 33.19 -2.20
N THR A 258 26.89 33.09 -2.55
CA THR A 258 27.31 32.39 -3.77
C THR A 258 27.57 30.90 -3.55
N MET A 259 28.02 30.47 -2.37
CA MET A 259 28.26 29.04 -2.08
C MET A 259 26.99 28.18 -1.89
N PHE A 260 25.82 28.78 -1.67
CA PHE A 260 24.56 28.02 -1.57
C PHE A 260 23.91 27.68 -2.92
N THR A 261 24.54 28.01 -4.05
CA THR A 261 23.99 27.72 -5.39
C THR A 261 24.30 26.31 -5.93
N SER A 262 24.97 25.44 -5.18
CA SER A 262 25.27 24.06 -5.63
C SER A 262 24.56 22.95 -4.84
N CYS A 263 23.78 23.28 -3.83
CA CYS A 263 22.84 22.35 -3.22
C CYS A 263 21.44 22.81 -3.60
N SER A 264 20.75 22.06 -4.48
CA SER A 264 19.38 22.35 -4.88
C SER A 264 18.43 22.15 -3.70
N VAL A 265 18.48 23.05 -2.73
CA VAL A 265 17.35 23.30 -1.84
C VAL A 265 16.26 23.80 -2.78
N ILE A 266 15.34 22.90 -3.15
CA ILE A 266 14.16 23.25 -3.92
C ILE A 266 13.40 24.24 -3.04
N PHE A 267 13.59 25.54 -3.30
CA PHE A 267 12.88 26.58 -2.61
C PHE A 267 11.41 26.45 -2.99
N ARG A 268 10.59 25.94 -2.07
CA ARG A 268 9.15 25.84 -2.30
C ARG A 268 8.48 27.07 -1.72
N PRO A 269 7.91 27.96 -2.54
CA PRO A 269 7.25 29.14 -2.03
C PRO A 269 6.01 28.71 -1.24
N GLU A 270 5.85 29.30 -0.06
CA GLU A 270 4.81 28.98 0.91
C GLU A 270 4.09 30.24 1.39
N CYS A 271 2.83 30.08 1.80
CA CYS A 271 2.06 31.18 2.39
C CYS A 271 2.51 31.45 3.83
N LYS A 272 2.94 32.68 4.12
CA LYS A 272 3.42 33.07 5.45
C LYS A 272 2.35 33.24 6.54
N ILE A 273 1.08 32.97 6.22
CA ILE A 273 -0.02 32.93 7.21
C ILE A 273 -0.28 31.50 7.69
N CYS A 274 -0.33 30.54 6.78
CA CYS A 274 -0.68 29.15 7.08
C CYS A 274 0.48 28.17 6.92
N PHE A 275 1.66 28.64 6.50
CA PHE A 275 2.88 27.86 6.26
C PHE A 275 2.67 26.67 5.32
N SER A 276 1.69 26.76 4.42
CA SER A 276 1.42 25.72 3.42
C SER A 276 2.02 26.14 2.07
N GLU A 277 2.63 25.17 1.38
CA GLU A 277 3.18 25.32 0.03
C GLU A 277 2.09 25.75 -0.98
N PHE A 278 2.44 26.62 -1.92
CA PHE A 278 1.52 26.95 -3.01
C PHE A 278 1.42 25.77 -4.00
N HIS A 279 0.20 25.48 -4.45
CA HIS A 279 -0.11 24.46 -5.47
C HIS A 279 -1.35 24.89 -6.28
N ASN A 280 -1.78 24.08 -7.25
CA ASN A 280 -2.90 24.41 -8.15
C ASN A 280 -4.22 24.78 -7.44
N HIS A 281 -4.43 24.33 -6.20
CA HIS A 281 -5.61 24.62 -5.38
C HIS A 281 -5.29 25.54 -4.18
N ARG A 282 -4.12 26.15 -4.20
CA ARG A 282 -3.66 27.11 -3.20
C ARG A 282 -2.91 28.20 -3.95
N VAL A 283 -3.67 28.97 -4.73
CA VAL A 283 -3.13 29.98 -5.64
C VAL A 283 -2.53 31.15 -4.83
N PRO A 284 -1.33 31.63 -5.16
CA PRO A 284 -0.75 32.81 -4.55
C PRO A 284 -1.42 34.09 -5.08
N TYR A 285 -1.94 34.92 -4.18
CA TYR A 285 -2.51 36.24 -4.45
C TYR A 285 -1.66 37.35 -3.84
N VAL A 286 -1.46 38.44 -4.58
CA VAL A 286 -0.77 39.66 -4.18
C VAL A 286 -1.79 40.71 -3.76
N LEU A 287 -1.58 41.32 -2.60
CA LEU A 287 -2.32 42.50 -2.15
C LEU A 287 -1.77 43.74 -2.87
N LYS A 288 -2.61 44.39 -3.68
CA LYS A 288 -2.23 45.50 -4.58
C LYS A 288 -1.46 46.62 -3.87
N GLU A 289 -1.92 47.04 -2.70
CA GLU A 289 -1.36 48.21 -1.99
C GLU A 289 -0.02 47.96 -1.29
N CYS A 290 0.38 46.69 -1.11
CA CYS A 290 1.58 46.38 -0.34
C CYS A 290 2.48 45.29 -0.92
N GLY A 291 2.08 44.61 -2.00
CA GLY A 291 2.89 43.59 -2.66
C GLY A 291 3.03 42.27 -1.89
N HIS A 292 2.47 42.15 -0.68
CA HIS A 292 2.56 40.90 0.07
C HIS A 292 1.71 39.82 -0.58
N THR A 293 2.27 38.60 -0.61
CA THR A 293 1.60 37.43 -1.19
C THR A 293 0.99 36.54 -0.10
N ILE A 294 -0.25 36.14 -0.30
CA ILE A 294 -1.02 35.24 0.57
C ILE A 294 -1.69 34.16 -0.29
N CYS A 295 -2.05 33.00 0.29
CA CYS A 295 -2.78 32.00 -0.48
C CYS A 295 -4.27 32.32 -0.60
N GLU A 296 -4.91 31.78 -1.64
CA GLU A 296 -6.34 31.82 -1.89
C GLU A 296 -7.19 31.59 -0.63
N ILE A 297 -6.93 30.50 0.08
CA ILE A 297 -7.68 30.13 1.29
C ILE A 297 -7.54 31.20 2.38
N CYS A 298 -6.32 31.71 2.61
CA CYS A 298 -6.10 32.78 3.58
C CYS A 298 -6.74 34.09 3.15
N SER A 299 -6.73 34.39 1.84
CA SER A 299 -7.34 35.59 1.29
C SER A 299 -8.86 35.59 1.47
N TYR A 300 -9.53 34.46 1.21
CA TYR A 300 -10.96 34.32 1.48
C TYR A 300 -11.31 34.48 2.96
N LYS A 301 -10.50 33.92 3.86
CA LYS A 301 -10.69 34.09 5.31
C LYS A 301 -10.55 35.54 5.76
N LEU A 302 -9.64 36.31 5.13
CA LEU A 302 -9.47 37.73 5.42
C LEU A 302 -10.65 38.55 4.87
N LEU A 303 -11.10 38.26 3.64
CA LEU A 303 -12.27 38.91 3.03
C LEU A 303 -13.56 38.66 3.81
N GLN A 304 -13.81 37.42 4.26
CA GLN A 304 -15.00 37.09 5.05
C GLN A 304 -15.08 37.84 6.39
N LYS A 305 -13.94 38.19 6.98
CA LYS A 305 -13.89 38.96 8.23
C LYS A 305 -14.16 40.45 8.04
N GLN A 306 -14.11 40.96 6.80
CA GLN A 306 -14.10 42.39 6.50
C GLN A 306 -15.16 42.77 5.45
N GLU A 307 -16.29 42.05 5.47
CA GLU A 307 -17.47 42.34 4.65
C GLU A 307 -17.18 42.38 3.13
N GLN A 308 -16.12 41.70 2.67
CA GLN A 308 -15.76 41.49 1.25
C GLN A 308 -15.25 42.71 0.45
N TYR A 309 -15.25 43.93 1.01
CA TYR A 309 -14.86 45.15 0.27
C TYR A 309 -13.42 45.62 0.51
N PHE A 310 -12.79 45.13 1.58
CA PHE A 310 -11.40 45.48 1.89
C PHE A 310 -10.66 44.34 2.58
N VAL A 311 -9.33 44.33 2.43
CA VAL A 311 -8.43 43.41 3.11
C VAL A 311 -7.32 44.20 3.78
N ILE A 312 -7.17 44.00 5.09
CA ILE A 312 -6.00 44.49 5.84
C ILE A 312 -4.89 43.44 5.76
N CYS A 313 -3.74 43.85 5.23
CA CYS A 313 -2.56 42.99 5.16
C CYS A 313 -2.11 42.57 6.58
N PRO A 314 -1.96 41.27 6.88
CA PRO A 314 -1.53 40.83 8.22
C PRO A 314 -0.04 41.15 8.51
N PHE A 315 0.75 41.43 7.47
CA PHE A 315 2.19 41.69 7.62
C PHE A 315 2.50 43.16 7.88
N CYS A 316 1.89 44.06 7.12
CA CYS A 316 2.19 45.49 7.17
C CYS A 316 0.98 46.37 7.51
N ARG A 317 -0.20 45.78 7.75
CA ARG A 317 -1.45 46.46 8.11
C ARG A 317 -1.97 47.50 7.11
N LYS A 318 -1.41 47.56 5.89
CA LYS A 318 -1.97 48.35 4.79
C LYS A 318 -3.32 47.77 4.35
N THR A 319 -4.30 48.64 4.20
CA THR A 319 -5.64 48.29 3.70
C THR A 319 -5.64 48.32 2.18
N THR A 320 -6.15 47.26 1.56
CA THR A 320 -6.47 47.22 0.13
C THR A 320 -7.99 47.22 -0.02
N THR A 321 -8.53 48.28 -0.61
CA THR A 321 -9.96 48.47 -0.91
C THR A 321 -10.20 48.29 -2.39
N SER A 322 -11.33 47.72 -2.78
CA SER A 322 -11.78 47.77 -4.17
C SER A 322 -13.30 47.86 -4.27
N GLU A 323 -13.79 48.49 -5.34
CA GLU A 323 -15.21 48.57 -5.67
C GLU A 323 -15.78 47.21 -6.11
N GLU A 324 -14.91 46.33 -6.62
CA GLU A 324 -15.25 44.96 -7.00
C GLU A 324 -14.48 43.95 -6.11
N PRO A 325 -15.17 43.02 -5.43
CA PRO A 325 -14.52 42.05 -4.53
C PRO A 325 -13.42 41.22 -5.21
N GLU A 326 -13.60 40.89 -6.50
CA GLU A 326 -12.66 40.09 -7.28
C GLU A 326 -11.37 40.84 -7.64
N SER A 327 -11.40 42.18 -7.62
CA SER A 327 -10.24 42.99 -8.00
C SER A 327 -9.36 43.38 -6.82
N VAL A 328 -9.69 42.99 -5.58
CA VAL A 328 -8.84 43.20 -4.39
C VAL A 328 -7.55 42.39 -4.45
N LEU A 329 -7.57 41.25 -5.16
CA LEU A 329 -6.50 40.25 -5.17
C LEU A 329 -6.01 40.00 -6.60
N LEU A 330 -4.72 40.19 -6.84
CA LEU A 330 -4.09 39.81 -8.13
C LEU A 330 -3.35 38.49 -7.99
N ILE A 331 -3.40 37.63 -9.00
CA ILE A 331 -2.61 36.40 -8.99
C ILE A 331 -1.12 36.75 -9.07
N ASN A 332 -0.29 36.15 -8.20
CA ASN A 332 1.16 36.24 -8.33
C ASN A 332 1.63 35.32 -9.46
N HIS A 333 1.70 35.86 -10.68
CA HIS A 333 2.09 35.09 -11.87
C HIS A 333 3.51 34.55 -11.78
N SER A 334 4.45 35.28 -11.17
CA SER A 334 5.84 34.84 -11.00
C SER A 334 5.95 33.57 -10.15
N ILE A 335 5.23 33.51 -9.03
CA ILE A 335 5.20 32.29 -8.20
C ILE A 335 4.44 31.16 -8.92
N LYS A 336 3.35 31.49 -9.61
CA LYS A 336 2.56 30.50 -10.36
C LYS A 336 3.36 29.85 -11.50
N GLU A 337 4.23 30.59 -12.18
CA GLU A 337 5.14 30.06 -13.21
C GLU A 337 6.25 29.21 -12.60
N PHE A 338 6.89 29.69 -11.52
CA PHE A 338 7.87 28.92 -10.77
C PHE A 338 7.33 27.55 -10.33
N MET A 339 6.06 27.49 -9.87
CA MET A 339 5.41 26.24 -9.52
C MET A 339 5.23 25.29 -10.72
N LYS A 340 4.97 25.81 -11.92
CA LYS A 340 4.80 24.98 -13.13
C LYS A 340 6.13 24.39 -13.60
N GLU A 341 7.22 25.12 -13.47
CA GLU A 341 8.56 24.68 -13.88
C GLU A 341 9.09 23.55 -12.98
N ASN A 342 8.94 23.70 -11.65
CA ASN A 342 9.33 22.65 -10.69
C ASN A 342 8.52 21.35 -10.85
N VAL A 343 7.28 21.42 -11.33
CA VAL A 343 6.47 20.23 -11.61
C VAL A 343 7.02 19.50 -12.84
N LYS A 344 7.49 20.20 -13.88
CA LYS A 344 8.06 19.57 -15.09
C LYS A 344 9.35 18.80 -14.81
N GLU A 345 10.24 19.35 -13.99
CA GLU A 345 11.51 18.68 -13.63
C GLU A 345 11.28 17.34 -12.91
N LYS A 346 10.19 17.23 -12.13
CA LYS A 346 9.82 15.99 -11.44
C LYS A 346 9.42 14.85 -12.37
N TYR A 347 9.04 15.15 -13.62
CA TYR A 347 8.59 14.16 -14.60
C TYR A 347 9.61 13.87 -15.72
N THR A 348 10.72 14.60 -15.79
CA THR A 348 11.80 14.37 -16.77
C THR A 348 12.92 13.44 -16.27
N TYR A 349 12.89 13.03 -15.00
CA TYR A 349 13.86 12.10 -14.39
C TYR A 349 13.32 10.66 -14.19
N HIS A 350 12.38 10.22 -15.04
CA HIS A 350 11.88 8.84 -15.04
C HIS A 350 12.13 8.13 -16.36
#